data_AF-A0A090ZIT0-F1
#
_entry.id   AF-A0A090ZIT0-F1
#
_cell.length_a   1.000
_cell.length_b   1.000
_cell.length_c   1.000
_cell.angle_alpha   90.00
_cell.angle_beta   90.00
_cell.angle_gamma   90.00
#
_symmetry.space_group_name_H-M   'P 1'
#
loop_
_entity.id
_entity.type
_entity.pdbx_description
1 polymer ?
#
loop_
_entity_poly.entity_id
_entity_poly.type
_entity_poly.pdbx_seq_one_letter_code
_entity_poly.pdbx_strand_id
1 'polypeptide(L)' 'MTLFLFIVGIIFLISAIIALSMKQNKKIQSPQEMSFFLLLLSIAFFGLSIATYIFRLKIM' A
#
# COMPACT_ATOMS: atom_id res chain seq x y z
N MET A 1 9.95 5.03 13.11
CA MET A 1 8.69 5.47 12.46
C MET A 1 8.71 5.23 10.95
N THR A 2 9.68 5.79 10.21
CA THR A 2 9.80 5.60 8.74
C THR A 2 9.87 4.14 8.30
N LEU A 3 10.71 3.32 8.95
CA LEU A 3 10.86 1.90 8.61
C LEU A 3 9.57 1.09 8.84
N PHE A 4 8.79 1.45 9.86
CA PHE A 4 7.48 0.85 10.10
C PHE A 4 6.48 1.19 9.00
N LEU A 5 6.38 2.47 8.60
CA LEU A 5 5.51 2.90 7.49
C LEU A 5 5.87 2.21 6.16
N PHE A 6 7.18 2.02 5.92
CA PHE A 6 7.65 1.28 4.76
C PHE A 6 7.20 -0.18 4.77
N ILE A 7 7.34 -0.88 5.90
CA ILE A 7 6.90 -2.28 6.05
C ILE A 7 5.38 -2.39 5.85
N VAL A 8 4.60 -1.47 6.44
CA VAL A 8 3.14 -1.43 6.25
C VAL A 8 2.77 -1.24 4.77
N GLY A 9 3.49 -0.36 4.06
CA GLY A 9 3.32 -0.19 2.61
C GLY A 9 3.56 -1.49 1.83
N ILE A 10 4.59 -2.26 2.18
CA ILE A 10 4.87 -3.57 1.57
C ILE A 10 3.75 -4.58 1.85
N ILE A 11 3.21 -4.63 3.07
CA ILE A 11 2.11 -5.53 3.41
C ILE A 11 0.89 -5.25 2.52
N PHE A 12 0.49 -3.99 2.38
CA PHE A 12 -0.62 -3.61 1.50
C PHE A 12 -0.35 -3.91 0.03
N LEU A 13 0.90 -3.75 -0.43
CA LEU A 13 1.29 -4.09 -1.80
C LEU A 13 1.11 -5.58 -2.07
N ILE A 14 1.59 -6.43 -1.16
CA ILE A 14 1.46 -7.89 -1.27
C ILE A 14 -0.03 -8.27 -1.26
N SER A 15 -0.82 -7.69 -0.36
CA SER A 15 -2.27 -7.92 -0.33
C SER A 15 -2.97 -7.49 -1.63
N ALA A 16 -2.55 -6.37 -2.23
CA ALA A 16 -3.10 -5.92 -3.51
C ALA A 16 -2.82 -6.94 -4.63
N ILE A 17 -1.58 -7.44 -4.72
CA ILE A 17 -1.19 -8.46 -5.72
C ILE A 17 -1.99 -9.75 -5.53
N ILE A 18 -2.15 -10.20 -4.29
CA ILE A 18 -2.96 -11.39 -3.97
C ILE A 18 -4.41 -11.16 -4.38
N ALA A 19 -5.02 -10.02 -4.02
CA ALA A 19 -6.39 -9.67 -4.37
C ALA A 19 -6.61 -9.60 -5.89
N LEU A 20 -5.65 -9.07 -6.64
CA LEU A 20 -5.71 -9.02 -8.11
C LEU A 20 -5.73 -10.42 -8.74
N SER A 21 -5.01 -11.36 -8.12
CA SER A 21 -4.93 -12.76 -8.57
C SER A 21 -6.19 -13.57 -8.22
N MET A 22 -7.07 -13.06 -7.36
CA MET A 22 -8.30 -13.75 -6.98
C MET A 22 -9.28 -13.79 -8.15
N LYS A 23 -9.75 -15.00 -8.47
CA LYS A 23 -10.80 -15.20 -9.48
C LYS A 23 -12.07 -14.46 -9.05
N GLN A 24 -12.68 -13.75 -10.00
CA GLN A 24 -13.88 -12.94 -9.78
C GLN A 24 -15.07 -13.83 -9.35
N ASN A 25 -15.23 -14.02 -8.04
CA ASN A 25 -16.38 -14.69 -7.47
C ASN A 25 -17.55 -13.69 -7.41
N LYS A 26 -18.63 -13.95 -8.15
CA LYS A 26 -19.80 -13.07 -8.38
C LYS A 26 -20.54 -12.56 -7.12
N LYS A 27 -20.10 -12.90 -5.90
CA LYS A 27 -20.75 -12.54 -4.62
C LYS A 27 -20.05 -11.44 -3.81
N ILE A 28 -18.82 -11.06 -4.15
CA ILE A 28 -18.03 -10.06 -3.43
C ILE A 28 -17.68 -8.93 -4.39
N GLN A 29 -17.47 -7.71 -3.87
CA GLN A 29 -16.92 -6.56 -4.58
C GLN A 29 -15.82 -6.98 -5.56
N SER A 30 -15.73 -6.32 -6.74
CA SER A 30 -14.83 -6.80 -7.79
C SER A 30 -13.40 -6.88 -7.23
N PRO A 31 -12.71 -8.04 -7.33
CA PRO A 31 -11.35 -8.19 -6.79
C PRO A 31 -10.37 -7.15 -7.35
N GLN A 32 -10.66 -6.62 -8.54
CA GLN A 32 -9.96 -5.53 -9.18
C GLN A 32 -10.12 -4.20 -8.43
N GLU A 33 -11.34 -3.82 -8.04
CA GLU A 33 -11.57 -2.62 -7.20
C GLU A 33 -10.87 -2.75 -5.86
N MET A 34 -10.99 -3.91 -5.20
CA MET A 34 -10.35 -4.15 -3.91
C MET A 34 -8.82 -4.09 -4.03
N SER A 35 -8.25 -4.73 -5.06
CA SER A 35 -6.83 -4.63 -5.39
C SER A 35 -6.40 -3.19 -5.61
N PHE A 36 -7.21 -2.40 -6.32
CA PHE A 36 -6.90 -1.01 -6.61
C PHE A 36 -6.87 -0.17 -5.32
N PHE A 37 -7.85 -0.33 -4.42
CA PHE A 37 -7.85 0.34 -3.13
C PHE A 37 -6.63 -0.03 -2.27
N LEU A 38 -6.27 -1.31 -2.21
CA LEU A 38 -5.08 -1.77 -1.48
C LEU A 38 -3.79 -1.20 -2.07
N LEU A 39 -3.70 -1.13 -3.40
CA LEU A 39 -2.56 -0.51 -4.09
C LEU A 39 -2.46 0.98 -3.79
N LEU A 40 -3.57 1.71 -3.83
CA LEU A 40 -3.61 3.14 -3.51
C LEU A 40 -3.14 3.40 -2.08
N LEU A 41 -3.58 2.56 -1.13
CA LEU A 41 -3.17 2.66 0.26
C LEU A 41 -1.67 2.38 0.43
N SER A 42 -1.14 1.36 -0.26
CA SER A 42 0.30 1.08 -0.28
C SER A 42 1.12 2.28 -0.77
N ILE A 43 0.70 2.90 -1.88
CA ILE A 43 1.36 4.09 -2.44
C ILE A 43 1.33 5.25 -1.43
N ALA A 44 0.20 5.48 -0.75
CA ALA A 44 0.09 6.52 0.27
C ALA A 44 1.07 6.30 1.44
N PHE A 45 1.21 5.06 1.92
CA PHE A 45 2.18 4.71 2.96
C PHE A 45 3.63 4.90 2.50
N PHE A 46 3.97 4.53 1.26
CA PHE A 46 5.29 4.81 0.71
C PHE A 46 5.56 6.30 0.57
N GLY A 47 4.58 7.07 0.08
CA GLY A 47 4.68 8.53 0.00
C GLY A 47 4.95 9.17 1.36
N LEU A 48 4.22 8.74 2.40
CA LEU A 48 4.43 9.21 3.77
C LEU A 48 5.80 8.80 4.32
N SER A 49 6.24 7.57 4.04
CA SER A 49 7.58 7.10 4.43
C SER A 49 8.68 7.96 3.80
N ILE A 50 8.59 8.24 2.50
CA ILE A 50 9.55 9.09 1.79
C ILE A 50 9.50 10.53 2.33
N ALA A 51 8.31 11.10 2.51
CA ALA A 51 8.15 12.47 3.01
C ALA A 51 8.75 12.63 4.42
N THR A 52 8.47 11.68 5.33
CA THR A 52 9.05 11.69 6.68
C THR A 52 10.56 11.52 6.67
N TYR A 53 11.09 10.68 5.77
CA TYR A 53 12.54 10.51 5.60
C TYR A 53 13.21 11.80 5.11
N ILE A 54 12.66 12.43 4.07
CA ILE A 54 13.19 13.68 3.51
C ILE A 54 13.10 14.80 4.55
N PHE A 55 12.00 14.91 5.29
CA PHE A 55 11.84 15.92 6.33
C PHE A 55 12.87 15.75 7.45
N ARG A 56 13.12 14.51 7.87
CA ARG A 56 14.21 14.20 8.81
C ARG A 56 15.59 14.60 8.27
N LEU A 57 15.87 14.35 6.99
CA LEU A 57 17.13 14.76 6.37
C LEU A 57 17.29 16.28 6.25
N LYS A 58 16.21 17.04 6.05
CA LYS A 58 16.26 18.50 5.94
C LYS A 58 16.31 19.24 7.27
N ILE A 59 15.84 18.61 8.35
CA ILE A 59 15.88 19.16 9.71
C ILE A 59 17.25 18.95 10.37
N MET A 60 17.96 17.90 9.96
CA MET A 60 19.30 17.56 10.45
C MET A 60 20.36 18.31 9.64
#